data_AF-A0A9P8KUM4-F1
#
_entry.id   AF-A0A9P8KUM4-F1
#
_cell.length_a   1.000
_cell.length_b   1.000
_cell.length_c   1.000
_cell.angle_alpha   90.00
_cell.angle_beta   90.00
_cell.angle_gamma   90.00
#
_symmetry.space_group_name_H-M   'P 1'
#
loop_
_entity.id
_entity.type
_entity.pdbx_description
1 polymer ?
#
loop_
_entity_poly.entity_id
_entity_poly.type
_entity_poly.pdbx_seq_one_letter_code
_entity_poly.pdbx_strand_id
1 'polypeptide(L)'
;MSQTHILPGDTPGHRAVQGTTNVSPATTRAIETQNQHLPAISDEKRSRSVGEEAFTESFVDDIANQETAEHDTVLYLAYGSNLCEAKFRDVRGIKPLAQLNVLVPELVLMFDLPGIPYTEPCFANVQYRDQKRTRHSNVQSGLGEKLLSNNEGRPPKYHKDRWKKGLVGVVYEVTKKDYATIIVTEGGGSAYKDVVVTCYPLPEGNAVPENPQTSPFQAHTLFSPRPSEPPPGKTAPKRAGRAHRPDPSYAQPSARYLRLLTDGADEHDLPEEYRLYLRDIRPYTVTTNRQRFGQFLFMSVWIPVVYVLIFMQRIFGDKRGRSPKWLIEASRTLFNRMWASYDGFFKDLFGDGERTMEPDEQLIFPYNNRA
;
A
#
# COMPACT_ATOMS: atom_id res chain seq x y z
N MET A 1 -60.53 11.38 65.84
CA MET A 1 -60.65 12.72 65.22
C MET A 1 -60.38 12.52 63.73
N SER A 2 -61.27 11.91 62.94
CA SER A 2 -62.56 12.44 62.45
C SER A 2 -62.46 13.90 62.02
N GLN A 3 -62.19 14.15 60.73
CA GLN A 3 -63.14 14.67 59.73
C GLN A 3 -62.37 15.10 58.46
N THR A 4 -62.87 15.25 57.22
CA THR A 4 -63.96 14.70 56.40
C THR A 4 -63.87 15.51 55.07
N HIS A 5 -63.72 14.82 53.92
CA HIS A 5 -64.07 15.22 52.50
C HIS A 5 -63.36 16.46 51.87
N ILE A 6 -63.04 16.53 50.56
CA ILE A 6 -63.85 16.36 49.31
C ILE A 6 -62.94 15.94 48.11
N LEU A 7 -63.51 15.21 47.13
CA LEU A 7 -62.94 14.65 45.87
C LEU A 7 -62.78 15.69 44.71
N PRO A 8 -62.51 15.31 43.42
CA PRO A 8 -61.19 15.15 42.81
C PRO A 8 -60.96 16.10 41.60
N GLY A 9 -59.70 16.39 41.27
CA GLY A 9 -59.30 17.18 40.08
C GLY A 9 -58.29 16.42 39.23
N ASP A 10 -58.48 16.52 37.91
CA ASP A 10 -57.85 15.74 36.84
C ASP A 10 -56.31 15.68 36.81
N THR A 11 -55.81 14.51 36.40
CA THR A 11 -54.43 14.24 35.95
C THR A 11 -54.07 14.92 34.62
N PRO A 12 -52.86 15.48 34.46
CA PRO A 12 -52.27 15.72 33.14
C PRO A 12 -51.26 14.63 32.78
N GLY A 13 -51.49 13.96 31.66
CA GLY A 13 -50.55 13.03 31.03
C GLY A 13 -49.35 13.73 30.40
N HIS A 14 -48.18 13.10 30.50
CA HIS A 14 -46.98 13.49 29.76
C HIS A 14 -47.02 12.91 28.34
N ARG A 15 -46.99 13.82 27.36
CA ARG A 15 -47.01 13.58 25.92
C ARG A 15 -45.56 13.60 25.40
N ALA A 16 -45.22 12.61 24.57
CA ALA A 16 -43.96 12.49 23.86
C ALA A 16 -43.69 13.68 22.93
N VAL A 17 -42.45 14.17 22.91
CA VAL A 17 -41.96 15.19 21.97
C VAL A 17 -41.25 14.46 20.83
N GLN A 18 -41.89 14.44 19.65
CA GLN A 18 -41.25 14.13 18.37
C GLN A 18 -40.48 15.37 17.90
N GLY A 19 -39.15 15.26 17.80
CA GLY A 19 -38.31 16.26 17.16
C GLY A 19 -38.17 15.94 15.68
N THR A 20 -38.90 16.66 14.82
CA THR A 20 -38.72 16.63 13.37
C THR A 20 -37.57 17.56 12.99
N THR A 21 -36.41 17.01 12.61
CA THR A 21 -35.34 17.79 11.96
C THR A 21 -35.68 17.97 10.48
N ASN A 22 -36.15 19.16 10.11
CA ASN A 22 -36.26 19.59 8.71
C ASN A 22 -34.86 19.77 8.11
N VAL A 23 -34.44 18.79 7.30
CA VAL A 23 -33.28 18.93 6.42
C VAL A 23 -33.76 19.54 5.10
N SER A 24 -33.14 20.64 4.70
CA SER A 24 -33.52 21.39 3.48
C SER A 24 -33.16 20.59 2.21
N PRO A 25 -33.95 20.64 1.12
CA PRO A 25 -33.71 19.84 -0.10
C PRO A 25 -32.33 20.11 -0.76
N ALA A 26 -31.76 21.29 -0.53
CA ALA A 26 -30.43 21.66 -1.01
C ALA A 26 -29.29 20.95 -0.27
N THR A 27 -29.50 20.59 1.01
CA THR A 27 -28.52 19.86 1.83
C THR A 27 -28.56 18.37 1.53
N THR A 28 -29.72 17.81 1.18
CA THR A 28 -29.84 16.43 0.69
C THR A 28 -29.16 16.24 -0.67
N ARG A 29 -29.31 17.22 -1.58
CA ARG A 29 -28.62 17.19 -2.89
C ARG A 29 -27.09 17.28 -2.80
N ALA A 30 -26.54 17.91 -1.75
CA ALA A 30 -25.10 18.04 -1.53
C ALA A 30 -24.47 16.79 -0.88
N ILE A 31 -25.27 15.95 -0.22
CA ILE A 31 -24.81 14.68 0.37
C ILE A 31 -25.02 13.52 -0.63
N GLU A 32 -26.00 13.62 -1.53
CA GLU A 32 -26.22 12.65 -2.63
C GLU A 32 -25.20 12.74 -3.78
N THR A 33 -24.34 13.77 -3.84
CA THR A 33 -23.38 13.94 -4.96
C THR A 33 -22.01 13.30 -4.74
N GLN A 34 -21.77 12.59 -3.64
CA GLN A 34 -20.45 12.04 -3.30
C GLN A 34 -20.32 10.51 -3.37
N ASN A 35 -21.33 9.82 -3.91
CA ASN A 35 -21.31 8.37 -4.14
C ASN A 35 -21.64 8.03 -5.61
N GLN A 36 -21.17 8.82 -6.56
CA GLN A 36 -21.16 8.40 -7.96
C GLN A 36 -20.06 7.35 -8.12
N HIS A 37 -20.46 6.07 -8.16
CA HIS A 37 -19.59 5.01 -8.64
C HIS A 37 -19.07 5.42 -10.02
N LEU A 38 -17.75 5.49 -10.18
CA LEU A 38 -17.14 5.87 -11.45
C LEU A 38 -17.62 4.90 -12.54
N PRO A 39 -17.81 5.38 -13.79
CA PRO A 39 -18.17 4.51 -14.88
C PRO A 39 -17.07 3.47 -15.14
N ALA A 40 -17.45 2.35 -15.74
CA ALA A 40 -16.49 1.36 -16.22
C ALA A 40 -15.67 1.92 -17.39
N ILE A 41 -14.39 1.55 -17.47
CA ILE A 41 -13.52 1.92 -18.60
C ILE A 41 -14.06 1.30 -19.88
N SER A 42 -14.24 2.10 -20.94
CA SER A 42 -14.85 1.64 -22.19
C SER A 42 -14.00 0.60 -22.94
N ASP A 43 -14.66 -0.30 -23.66
CA ASP A 43 -14.00 -1.33 -24.47
C ASP A 43 -13.05 -0.72 -25.50
N GLU A 44 -13.45 0.38 -26.15
CA GLU A 44 -12.62 1.14 -27.09
C GLU A 44 -11.35 1.69 -26.45
N LYS A 45 -11.42 2.19 -25.20
CA LYS A 45 -10.24 2.67 -24.48
C LYS A 45 -9.30 1.52 -24.15
N ARG A 46 -9.83 0.37 -23.73
CA ARG A 46 -9.04 -0.86 -23.46
C ARG A 46 -8.39 -1.42 -24.72
N SER A 47 -9.10 -1.45 -25.84
CA SER A 47 -8.53 -1.90 -27.12
C SER A 47 -7.43 -0.98 -27.62
N ARG A 48 -7.56 0.35 -27.41
CA ARG A 48 -6.53 1.33 -27.80
C ARG A 48 -5.25 1.26 -26.96
N SER A 49 -5.30 0.72 -25.75
CA SER A 49 -4.08 0.59 -24.93
C SER A 49 -3.18 -0.56 -25.36
N VAL A 50 -3.68 -1.48 -26.19
CA VAL A 50 -2.86 -2.60 -26.69
C VAL A 50 -1.69 -2.06 -27.51
N GLY A 51 -0.47 -2.37 -27.06
CA GLY A 51 0.77 -1.88 -27.67
C GLY A 51 1.32 -0.58 -27.08
N GLU A 52 0.71 -0.06 -25.99
CA GLU A 52 1.33 1.01 -25.20
C GLU A 52 2.69 0.57 -24.66
N GLU A 53 3.63 1.51 -24.65
CA GLU A 53 4.98 1.34 -24.12
C GLU A 53 5.17 2.18 -22.86
N ALA A 54 6.11 1.76 -22.01
CA ALA A 54 6.43 2.49 -20.80
C ALA A 54 6.93 3.91 -21.13
N PHE A 55 6.49 4.87 -20.34
CA PHE A 55 6.91 6.24 -20.45
C PHE A 55 8.41 6.39 -20.09
N THR A 56 9.08 7.27 -20.83
CA THR A 56 10.47 7.65 -20.55
C THR A 56 10.56 8.50 -19.29
N GLU A 57 11.78 8.65 -18.74
CA GLU A 57 12.02 9.54 -17.60
C GLU A 57 11.66 11.02 -17.89
N SER A 58 11.63 11.40 -19.18
CA SER A 58 11.24 12.73 -19.64
C SER A 58 9.73 12.98 -19.65
N PHE A 59 8.89 11.95 -19.53
CA PHE A 59 7.43 12.07 -19.70
C PHE A 59 6.83 13.19 -18.87
N VAL A 60 7.18 13.28 -17.59
CA VAL A 60 6.64 14.32 -16.71
C VAL A 60 7.10 15.72 -17.15
N ASP A 61 8.32 15.85 -17.71
CA ASP A 61 8.81 17.12 -18.25
C ASP A 61 8.07 17.48 -19.56
N ASP A 62 7.83 16.47 -20.41
CA ASP A 62 7.10 16.62 -21.66
C ASP A 62 5.66 17.09 -21.39
N ILE A 63 4.95 16.45 -20.45
CA ILE A 63 3.60 16.83 -20.04
C ILE A 63 3.56 18.19 -19.34
N ALA A 64 4.59 18.55 -18.57
CA ALA A 64 4.64 19.85 -17.92
C ALA A 64 4.86 21.02 -18.89
N ASN A 65 5.34 20.75 -20.10
CA ASN A 65 5.60 21.76 -21.14
C ASN A 65 4.53 21.75 -22.25
N GLN A 66 3.54 20.86 -22.19
CA GLN A 66 2.44 20.75 -23.15
C GLN A 66 1.12 21.22 -22.50
N GLU A 67 0.30 21.94 -23.28
CA GLU A 67 -1.13 21.97 -23.01
C GLU A 67 -1.70 20.61 -23.39
N THR A 68 -1.83 19.73 -22.40
CA THR A 68 -2.44 18.42 -22.60
C THR A 68 -3.92 18.60 -22.87
N ALA A 69 -4.40 18.05 -23.98
CA ALA A 69 -5.83 18.00 -24.26
C ALA A 69 -6.53 17.21 -23.14
N GLU A 70 -7.69 17.68 -22.71
CA GLU A 70 -8.48 17.06 -21.63
C GLU A 70 -8.84 15.59 -21.92
N HIS A 71 -8.80 15.20 -23.20
CA HIS A 71 -9.07 13.84 -23.68
C HIS A 71 -7.85 12.92 -23.73
N ASP A 72 -6.65 13.38 -23.36
CA ASP A 72 -5.44 12.56 -23.36
C ASP A 72 -5.25 11.83 -22.02
N THR A 73 -5.70 10.58 -21.99
CA THR A 73 -5.84 9.78 -20.77
C THR A 73 -4.93 8.56 -20.76
N VAL A 74 -4.57 8.10 -19.56
CA VAL A 74 -3.75 6.92 -19.29
C VAL A 74 -4.55 5.94 -18.45
N LEU A 75 -4.41 4.65 -18.73
CA LEU A 75 -4.92 3.59 -17.87
C LEU A 75 -3.85 3.29 -16.81
N TYR A 76 -4.12 3.63 -15.55
CA TYR A 76 -3.21 3.46 -14.42
C TYR A 76 -3.69 2.36 -13.48
N LEU A 77 -2.89 1.31 -13.30
CA LEU A 77 -3.12 0.24 -12.33
C LEU A 77 -2.63 0.65 -10.92
N ALA A 78 -3.56 0.71 -9.99
CA ALA A 78 -3.30 0.82 -8.56
C ALA A 78 -3.37 -0.56 -7.87
N TYR A 79 -2.41 -0.81 -6.99
CA TYR A 79 -2.32 -2.05 -6.19
C TYR A 79 -1.90 -1.84 -4.73
N GLY A 80 -1.55 -0.61 -4.36
CA GLY A 80 -1.09 -0.22 -3.03
C GLY A 80 -2.00 0.83 -2.40
N SER A 81 -1.42 1.88 -1.82
CA SER A 81 -2.20 2.96 -1.19
C SER A 81 -3.16 3.70 -2.11
N ASN A 82 -2.96 3.65 -3.43
CA ASN A 82 -3.85 4.27 -4.41
C ASN A 82 -5.14 3.48 -4.64
N LEU A 83 -5.30 2.31 -4.02
CA LEU A 83 -6.60 1.64 -3.94
C LEU A 83 -7.60 2.43 -3.07
N CYS A 84 -7.13 3.19 -2.08
CA CYS A 84 -8.00 3.94 -1.19
C CYS A 84 -8.37 5.29 -1.79
N GLU A 85 -9.66 5.57 -1.91
CA GLU A 85 -10.18 6.81 -2.48
C GLU A 85 -9.68 8.04 -1.72
N ALA A 86 -9.66 8.00 -0.38
CA ALA A 86 -9.16 9.12 0.42
C ALA A 86 -7.68 9.43 0.13
N LYS A 87 -6.88 8.43 -0.23
CA LYS A 87 -5.48 8.66 -0.64
C LYS A 87 -5.34 9.09 -2.08
N PHE A 88 -6.14 8.50 -2.97
CA PHE A 88 -6.04 8.75 -4.39
C PHE A 88 -6.67 10.09 -4.79
N ARG A 89 -7.89 10.36 -4.32
CA ARG A 89 -8.65 11.59 -4.63
C ARG A 89 -8.35 12.72 -3.67
N ASP A 90 -8.48 12.52 -2.36
CA ASP A 90 -8.44 13.65 -1.42
C ASP A 90 -7.02 14.14 -1.15
N VAL A 91 -6.08 13.21 -0.90
CA VAL A 91 -4.70 13.58 -0.57
C VAL A 91 -3.90 13.98 -1.81
N ARG A 92 -4.05 13.26 -2.93
CA ARG A 92 -3.29 13.54 -4.16
C ARG A 92 -4.03 14.46 -5.14
N GLY A 93 -5.33 14.66 -4.96
CA GLY A 93 -6.13 15.50 -5.87
C GLY A 93 -6.43 14.85 -7.21
N ILE A 94 -6.24 13.53 -7.36
CA ILE A 94 -6.46 12.83 -8.63
C ILE A 94 -7.96 12.68 -8.89
N LYS A 95 -8.38 12.94 -10.13
CA LYS A 95 -9.77 12.85 -10.55
C LYS A 95 -9.91 11.76 -11.61
N PRO A 96 -10.04 10.48 -11.20
CA PRO A 96 -10.27 9.40 -12.15
C PRO A 96 -11.58 9.61 -12.92
N LEU A 97 -11.54 9.29 -14.22
CA LEU A 97 -12.63 9.42 -15.18
C LEU A 97 -13.47 8.14 -15.25
N ALA A 98 -12.81 6.99 -15.10
CA ALA A 98 -13.41 5.67 -15.11
C ALA A 98 -12.55 4.70 -14.28
N GLN A 99 -13.11 3.55 -13.89
CA GLN A 99 -12.37 2.52 -13.16
C GLN A 99 -12.75 1.10 -13.58
N LEU A 100 -11.89 0.12 -13.27
CA LEU A 100 -12.16 -1.29 -13.50
C LEU A 100 -11.30 -2.17 -12.57
N ASN A 101 -11.92 -3.15 -11.92
CA ASN A 101 -11.20 -4.18 -11.15
C ASN A 101 -10.51 -5.16 -12.11
N VAL A 102 -9.25 -5.48 -11.86
CA VAL A 102 -8.45 -6.33 -12.76
C VAL A 102 -7.62 -7.37 -12.03
N LEU A 103 -7.31 -8.44 -12.78
CA LEU A 103 -6.28 -9.41 -12.49
C LEU A 103 -5.06 -9.15 -13.37
N VAL A 104 -3.86 -9.21 -12.79
CA VAL A 104 -2.58 -9.20 -13.50
C VAL A 104 -1.84 -10.50 -13.19
N PRO A 105 -1.94 -11.51 -14.08
CA PRO A 105 -1.36 -12.83 -13.85
C PRO A 105 0.17 -12.83 -13.75
N GLU A 106 0.88 -11.91 -14.39
CA GLU A 106 2.34 -11.87 -14.32
C GLU A 106 2.90 -11.23 -13.05
N LEU A 107 2.08 -10.59 -12.20
CA LEU A 107 2.55 -9.89 -11.00
C LEU A 107 2.03 -10.51 -9.71
N VAL A 108 2.77 -10.33 -8.61
CA VAL A 108 2.34 -10.62 -7.24
C VAL A 108 2.61 -9.42 -6.33
N LEU A 109 1.69 -9.15 -5.41
CA LEU A 109 1.84 -8.11 -4.39
C LEU A 109 2.93 -8.48 -3.39
N MET A 110 3.83 -7.54 -3.13
CA MET A 110 4.90 -7.67 -2.15
C MET A 110 4.89 -6.47 -1.21
N PHE A 111 5.51 -6.63 -0.04
CA PHE A 111 5.76 -5.52 0.90
C PHE A 111 7.26 -5.44 1.19
N ASP A 112 8.01 -5.02 0.17
CA ASP A 112 9.46 -5.00 0.17
C ASP A 112 10.06 -3.65 -0.25
N LEU A 113 9.23 -2.63 -0.53
CA LEU A 113 9.71 -1.27 -0.67
C LEU A 113 10.03 -0.72 0.74
N PRO A 114 11.27 -0.26 1.01
CA PRO A 114 11.66 0.18 2.34
C PRO A 114 11.01 1.51 2.71
N GLY A 115 10.53 1.61 3.95
CA GLY A 115 10.08 2.86 4.56
C GLY A 115 11.01 3.32 5.69
N ILE A 116 10.43 3.59 6.86
CA ILE A 116 11.16 4.03 8.07
C ILE A 116 11.07 2.93 9.14
N PRO A 117 12.22 2.42 9.63
CA PRO A 117 12.25 1.46 10.73
C PRO A 117 11.43 1.89 11.94
N TYR A 118 10.89 0.90 12.65
CA TYR A 118 10.07 1.03 13.85
C TYR A 118 8.72 1.74 13.69
N THR A 119 8.37 2.24 12.51
CA THR A 119 7.12 3.00 12.31
C THR A 119 6.35 2.49 11.10
N GLU A 120 6.91 2.72 9.91
CA GLU A 120 6.36 2.28 8.63
C GLU A 120 7.47 1.60 7.83
N PRO A 121 7.86 0.39 8.24
CA PRO A 121 9.13 -0.17 7.79
C PRO A 121 9.11 -0.61 6.33
N CYS A 122 7.93 -0.92 5.77
CA CYS A 122 7.81 -1.16 4.34
C CYS A 122 6.43 -0.79 3.75
N PHE A 123 6.43 -0.64 2.43
CA PHE A 123 5.28 -0.32 1.59
C PHE A 123 5.09 -1.38 0.50
N ALA A 124 3.95 -1.31 -0.19
CA ALA A 124 3.59 -2.22 -1.25
C ALA A 124 4.51 -2.03 -2.48
N ASN A 125 4.83 -3.13 -3.13
CA ASN A 125 5.51 -3.19 -4.41
C ASN A 125 4.99 -4.42 -5.16
N VAL A 126 5.47 -4.66 -6.37
CA VAL A 126 5.13 -5.86 -7.14
C VAL A 126 6.39 -6.62 -7.53
N GLN A 127 6.26 -7.92 -7.80
CA GLN A 127 7.29 -8.72 -8.44
C GLN A 127 6.68 -9.56 -9.55
N TYR A 128 7.47 -9.85 -10.58
CA TYR A 128 7.06 -10.78 -11.63
C TYR A 128 6.96 -12.21 -11.06
N ARG A 129 5.83 -12.87 -11.32
CA ARG A 129 5.55 -14.25 -10.94
C ARG A 129 6.32 -15.20 -11.85
N ASP A 130 7.18 -16.02 -11.26
CA ASP A 130 7.70 -17.20 -11.94
C ASP A 130 6.60 -18.29 -11.98
N GLN A 131 5.82 -18.31 -13.06
CA GLN A 131 4.74 -19.28 -13.24
C GLN A 131 5.23 -20.73 -13.24
N LYS A 132 6.51 -21.00 -13.59
CA LYS A 132 7.08 -22.36 -13.59
C LYS A 132 7.42 -22.83 -12.18
N ARG A 133 7.97 -21.96 -11.32
CA ARG A 133 8.20 -22.26 -9.89
C ARG A 133 6.91 -22.42 -9.10
N THR A 134 5.90 -21.60 -9.38
CA THR A 134 4.60 -21.62 -8.66
C THR A 134 3.83 -22.92 -8.88
N ARG A 135 3.88 -23.50 -10.10
CA ARG A 135 3.27 -24.81 -10.38
C ARG A 135 3.98 -25.97 -9.66
N HIS A 136 5.30 -25.95 -9.57
CA HIS A 136 6.06 -26.97 -8.84
C HIS A 136 5.86 -26.87 -7.32
N SER A 137 5.75 -25.65 -6.78
CA SER A 137 5.47 -25.46 -5.35
C SER A 137 4.06 -25.88 -4.95
N ASN A 138 3.03 -25.72 -5.79
CA ASN A 138 1.69 -26.19 -5.45
C ASN A 138 1.60 -27.73 -5.40
N VAL A 139 2.33 -28.42 -6.29
CA VAL A 139 2.44 -29.89 -6.26
C VAL A 139 3.24 -30.38 -5.05
N GLN A 140 4.32 -29.69 -4.68
CA GLN A 140 5.10 -30.02 -3.48
C GLN A 140 4.46 -29.54 -2.18
N SER A 141 3.64 -28.49 -2.15
CA SER A 141 2.94 -28.01 -0.95
C SER A 141 1.91 -29.04 -0.48
N GLY A 142 1.18 -29.67 -1.41
CA GLY A 142 0.23 -30.73 -1.06
C GLY A 142 0.87 -31.99 -0.46
N LEU A 143 2.13 -32.28 -0.77
CA LEU A 143 2.90 -33.39 -0.18
C LEU A 143 3.77 -32.94 1.02
N GLY A 144 4.31 -31.73 1.00
CA GLY A 144 5.24 -31.18 1.99
C GLY A 144 4.55 -30.62 3.22
N GLU A 145 3.34 -30.06 3.08
CA GLU A 145 2.52 -29.64 4.22
C GLU A 145 2.05 -30.84 5.06
N LYS A 146 1.91 -32.01 4.42
CA LYS A 146 1.67 -33.31 5.11
C LYS A 146 2.93 -33.96 5.69
N LEU A 147 4.14 -33.53 5.32
CA LEU A 147 5.40 -34.11 5.80
C LEU A 147 6.16 -33.19 6.79
N LEU A 148 5.81 -31.90 6.85
CA LEU A 148 6.36 -30.93 7.82
C LEU A 148 5.48 -30.74 9.05
N SER A 149 4.34 -31.43 9.13
CA SER A 149 3.48 -31.52 10.32
C SER A 149 4.11 -32.32 11.49
N ASN A 150 5.38 -32.73 11.39
CA ASN A 150 6.14 -33.35 12.48
C ASN A 150 6.79 -32.36 13.48
N ASN A 151 6.44 -31.06 13.44
CA ASN A 151 6.78 -30.13 14.51
C ASN A 151 5.59 -30.02 15.49
N GLU A 152 5.39 -31.05 16.30
CA GLU A 152 4.44 -30.99 17.41
C GLU A 152 4.81 -29.81 18.34
N GLY A 153 3.93 -28.81 18.40
CA GLY A 153 3.97 -27.74 19.42
C GLY A 153 4.45 -26.36 18.98
N ARG A 154 4.91 -26.14 17.73
CA ARG A 154 5.29 -24.78 17.26
C ARG A 154 4.25 -24.25 16.26
N PRO A 155 3.68 -23.04 16.46
CA PRO A 155 2.74 -22.47 15.51
C PRO A 155 3.39 -22.33 14.13
N PRO A 156 2.64 -22.53 13.03
CA PRO A 156 3.17 -22.36 11.68
C PRO A 156 3.75 -20.95 11.53
N LYS A 157 4.96 -20.86 10.99
CA LYS A 157 5.68 -19.59 10.81
C LYS A 157 4.83 -18.66 9.94
N TYR A 158 4.70 -17.39 10.33
CA TYR A 158 3.93 -16.42 9.57
C TYR A 158 4.59 -16.17 8.20
N HIS A 159 3.80 -16.34 7.15
CA HIS A 159 4.23 -16.26 5.75
C HIS A 159 3.23 -15.41 4.97
N LYS A 160 3.58 -14.15 4.69
CA LYS A 160 2.73 -13.23 3.91
C LYS A 160 2.69 -13.56 2.41
N ASP A 161 3.55 -14.47 1.98
CA ASP A 161 3.66 -14.97 0.60
C ASP A 161 2.68 -16.12 0.30
N ARG A 162 1.69 -16.38 1.16
CA ARG A 162 0.64 -17.39 0.95
C ARG A 162 -0.21 -17.14 -0.30
N TRP A 163 -0.34 -15.88 -0.74
CA TRP A 163 -1.01 -15.59 -2.00
C TRP A 163 -0.17 -16.07 -3.19
N LYS A 164 -0.70 -17.05 -3.93
CA LYS A 164 -0.03 -17.64 -5.09
C LYS A 164 -0.65 -17.26 -6.42
N LYS A 165 -1.80 -16.57 -6.43
CA LYS A 165 -2.50 -16.10 -7.65
C LYS A 165 -1.89 -14.79 -8.16
N GLY A 166 -2.43 -14.27 -9.26
CA GLY A 166 -2.01 -12.99 -9.81
C GLY A 166 -2.36 -11.82 -8.89
N LEU A 167 -1.75 -10.68 -9.17
CA LEU A 167 -2.05 -9.42 -8.50
C LEU A 167 -3.48 -9.01 -8.82
N VAL A 168 -4.24 -8.62 -7.80
CA VAL A 168 -5.54 -7.98 -7.97
C VAL A 168 -5.38 -6.50 -7.65
N GLY A 169 -5.96 -5.65 -8.49
CA GLY A 169 -5.91 -4.20 -8.33
C GLY A 169 -7.05 -3.51 -9.08
N VAL A 170 -6.97 -2.19 -9.13
CA VAL A 170 -7.95 -1.32 -9.80
C VAL A 170 -7.22 -0.53 -10.87
N VAL A 171 -7.71 -0.59 -12.10
CA VAL A 171 -7.26 0.35 -13.15
C VAL A 171 -8.16 1.57 -13.10
N TYR A 172 -7.55 2.74 -13.02
CA TYR A 172 -8.22 4.02 -13.22
C TYR A 172 -7.87 4.60 -14.59
N GLU A 173 -8.84 5.18 -15.27
CA GLU A 173 -8.57 6.10 -16.36
C GLU A 173 -8.33 7.49 -15.77
N VAL A 174 -7.13 8.04 -15.99
CA VAL A 174 -6.72 9.36 -15.46
C VAL A 174 -6.15 10.22 -16.57
N THR A 175 -6.17 11.54 -16.41
CA THR A 175 -5.48 12.42 -17.37
C THR A 175 -3.96 12.21 -17.28
N LYS A 176 -3.21 12.48 -18.36
CA LYS A 176 -1.74 12.43 -18.31
C LYS A 176 -1.14 13.36 -17.24
N LYS A 177 -1.79 14.49 -16.97
CA LYS A 177 -1.39 15.43 -15.90
C LYS A 177 -1.55 14.81 -14.51
N ASP A 178 -2.66 14.13 -14.28
CA ASP A 178 -2.89 13.37 -13.04
C ASP A 178 -1.89 12.21 -12.93
N TYR A 179 -1.59 11.53 -14.04
CA TYR A 179 -0.59 10.48 -14.06
C TYR A 179 0.82 10.99 -13.72
N ALA A 180 1.21 12.14 -14.27
CA ALA A 180 2.46 12.81 -13.89
C ALA A 180 2.48 13.17 -12.39
N THR A 181 1.36 13.60 -11.81
CA THR A 181 1.22 13.85 -10.36
C THR A 181 1.41 12.56 -9.56
N ILE A 182 0.88 11.43 -10.02
CA ILE A 182 1.07 10.11 -9.38
C ILE A 182 2.56 9.75 -9.36
N ILE A 183 3.26 9.86 -10.50
CA ILE A 183 4.71 9.57 -10.61
C ILE A 183 5.53 10.44 -9.62
N VAL A 184 5.20 11.73 -9.53
CA VAL A 184 5.91 12.66 -8.63
C VAL A 184 5.66 12.30 -7.16
N THR A 185 4.42 11.98 -6.79
CA THR A 185 4.02 11.78 -5.39
C THR A 185 4.31 10.38 -4.83
N GLU A 186 4.39 9.34 -5.67
CA GLU A 186 4.67 7.95 -5.24
C GLU A 186 6.16 7.66 -5.06
N GLY A 187 7.06 8.42 -5.72
CA GLY A 187 8.48 8.06 -5.70
C GLY A 187 9.48 9.19 -5.90
N GLY A 188 9.04 10.46 -5.98
CA GLY A 188 9.94 11.59 -6.27
C GLY A 188 10.83 11.37 -7.50
N GLY A 189 10.41 10.49 -8.43
CA GLY A 189 11.18 10.05 -9.60
C GLY A 189 12.36 9.09 -9.35
N SER A 190 12.53 8.49 -8.16
CA SER A 190 13.75 7.70 -7.85
C SER A 190 13.52 6.24 -7.43
N ALA A 191 12.37 5.90 -6.84
CA ALA A 191 12.10 4.55 -6.33
C ALA A 191 11.30 3.67 -7.30
N TYR A 192 10.30 4.23 -7.96
CA TYR A 192 9.45 3.53 -8.91
C TYR A 192 9.75 3.94 -10.35
N LYS A 193 9.64 2.98 -11.26
CA LYS A 193 9.65 3.17 -12.71
C LYS A 193 8.26 2.91 -13.26
N ASP A 194 7.89 3.65 -14.30
CA ASP A 194 6.73 3.31 -15.12
C ASP A 194 7.01 2.00 -15.87
N VAL A 195 6.05 1.09 -15.83
CA VAL A 195 6.02 -0.13 -16.63
C VAL A 195 4.62 -0.37 -17.13
N VAL A 196 4.49 -1.04 -18.27
CA VAL A 196 3.20 -1.45 -18.83
C VAL A 196 2.98 -2.92 -18.54
N VAL A 197 1.78 -3.27 -18.08
CA VAL A 197 1.40 -4.64 -17.69
C VAL A 197 0.09 -5.05 -18.34
N THR A 198 -0.08 -6.36 -18.51
CA THR A 198 -1.27 -6.94 -19.11
C THR A 198 -2.33 -7.17 -18.04
N CYS A 199 -3.42 -6.41 -18.14
CA CYS A 199 -4.55 -6.47 -17.23
C CYS A 199 -5.71 -7.26 -17.86
N TYR A 200 -6.43 -7.98 -17.01
CA TYR A 200 -7.63 -8.72 -17.37
C TYR A 200 -8.78 -8.25 -16.49
N PRO A 201 -9.90 -7.78 -17.06
CA PRO A 201 -11.08 -7.44 -16.26
C PRO A 201 -11.49 -8.59 -15.33
N LEU A 202 -11.71 -8.30 -14.05
CA LEU A 202 -12.23 -9.30 -13.14
C LEU A 202 -13.74 -9.47 -13.37
N PRO A 203 -14.22 -10.71 -13.56
CA PRO A 203 -15.66 -10.96 -13.55
C PRO A 203 -16.21 -10.69 -12.15
N GLU A 204 -17.51 -10.38 -12.07
CA GLU A 204 -18.20 -10.31 -10.78
C GLU A 204 -18.11 -11.65 -10.05
N GLY A 205 -17.77 -11.61 -8.76
CA GLY A 205 -17.71 -12.80 -7.92
C GLY A 205 -16.68 -12.70 -6.79
N ASN A 206 -16.75 -13.69 -5.89
CA ASN A 206 -15.96 -13.70 -4.66
C ASN A 206 -14.57 -14.30 -4.83
N ALA A 207 -14.36 -15.11 -5.87
CA ALA A 207 -13.10 -15.83 -6.10
C ALA A 207 -12.24 -15.14 -7.16
N VAL A 208 -10.93 -15.14 -6.94
CA VAL A 208 -9.96 -14.68 -7.94
C VAL A 208 -9.64 -15.83 -8.88
N PRO A 209 -9.87 -15.71 -10.20
CA PRO A 209 -9.53 -16.77 -11.14
C PRO A 209 -8.01 -16.97 -11.20
N GLU A 210 -7.55 -18.23 -11.26
CA GLU A 210 -6.11 -18.51 -11.46
C GLU A 210 -5.63 -18.13 -12.87
N ASN A 211 -6.49 -18.33 -13.86
CA ASN A 211 -6.25 -18.02 -15.26
C ASN A 211 -7.40 -17.13 -15.76
N PRO A 212 -7.11 -15.93 -16.27
CA PRO A 212 -8.14 -15.02 -16.77
C PRO A 212 -8.83 -15.60 -18.01
N GLN A 213 -10.13 -15.30 -18.16
CA GLN A 213 -10.96 -15.70 -19.32
C GLN A 213 -11.41 -14.50 -20.17
N THR A 214 -11.18 -13.29 -19.68
CA THR A 214 -11.57 -12.03 -20.34
C THR A 214 -10.50 -11.59 -21.34
N SER A 215 -10.87 -10.70 -22.26
CA SER A 215 -9.90 -10.10 -23.18
C SER A 215 -8.89 -9.22 -22.42
N PRO A 216 -7.58 -9.33 -22.72
CA PRO A 216 -6.55 -8.50 -22.10
C PRO A 216 -6.56 -7.07 -22.61
N PHE A 217 -6.00 -6.16 -21.82
CA PHE A 217 -5.62 -4.81 -22.22
C PHE A 217 -4.37 -4.37 -21.47
N GLN A 218 -3.73 -3.27 -21.88
CA GLN A 218 -2.54 -2.77 -21.20
C GLN A 218 -2.88 -1.62 -20.25
N ALA A 219 -2.15 -1.55 -19.13
CA ALA A 219 -2.18 -0.41 -18.22
C ALA A 219 -0.78 -0.10 -17.70
N HIS A 220 -0.54 1.18 -17.44
CA HIS A 220 0.66 1.65 -16.78
C HIS A 220 0.59 1.38 -15.28
N THR A 221 1.73 1.06 -14.68
CA THR A 221 1.87 0.90 -13.24
C THR A 221 3.25 1.33 -12.80
N LEU A 222 3.38 1.56 -11.49
CA LEU A 222 4.64 1.93 -10.87
C LEU A 222 5.28 0.69 -10.25
N PHE A 223 6.52 0.39 -10.62
CA PHE A 223 7.27 -0.77 -10.12
C PHE A 223 8.67 -0.36 -9.65
N SER A 224 9.07 -0.83 -8.46
CA SER A 224 10.44 -0.63 -7.96
C SER A 224 11.26 -1.89 -8.25
N PRO A 225 12.12 -1.88 -9.29
CA PRO A 225 12.93 -3.04 -9.60
C PRO A 225 13.94 -3.30 -8.50
N ARG A 226 14.05 -4.56 -8.11
CA ARG A 226 15.18 -5.02 -7.33
C ARG A 226 16.47 -4.83 -8.14
N PRO A 227 17.54 -4.31 -7.53
CA PRO A 227 18.85 -4.38 -8.14
C PRO A 227 19.13 -5.85 -8.51
N SER A 228 19.53 -6.10 -9.75
CA SER A 228 19.98 -7.43 -10.19
C SER A 228 21.01 -7.98 -9.20
N GLU A 229 20.94 -9.28 -8.90
CA GLU A 229 21.96 -9.94 -8.08
C GLU A 229 23.36 -9.57 -8.58
N PRO A 230 24.32 -9.30 -7.67
CA PRO A 230 25.67 -9.01 -8.11
C PRO A 230 26.20 -10.19 -8.95
N PRO A 231 26.96 -9.92 -10.01
CA PRO A 231 27.50 -10.97 -10.87
C PRO A 231 28.30 -12.00 -10.05
N PRO A 232 28.33 -13.27 -10.48
CA PRO A 232 29.00 -14.35 -9.76
C PRO A 232 30.44 -13.94 -9.39
N GLY A 233 30.76 -14.00 -8.10
CA GLY A 233 32.07 -13.62 -7.54
C GLY A 233 32.09 -12.29 -6.76
N LYS A 234 31.01 -11.48 -6.78
CA LYS A 234 30.88 -10.31 -5.89
C LYS A 234 29.80 -10.56 -4.83
N THR A 235 30.17 -10.61 -3.55
CA THR A 235 29.20 -10.75 -2.47
C THR A 235 28.36 -9.47 -2.36
N ALA A 236 27.03 -9.59 -2.37
CA ALA A 236 26.13 -8.48 -2.03
C ALA A 236 26.55 -7.87 -0.67
N PRO A 237 26.61 -6.54 -0.53
CA PRO A 237 27.16 -5.87 0.66
C PRO A 237 26.51 -6.45 1.91
N LYS A 238 27.29 -7.08 2.79
CA LYS A 238 26.76 -8.13 3.68
C LYS A 238 25.70 -7.68 4.67
N ARG A 239 25.64 -6.41 5.12
CA ARG A 239 24.69 -6.01 6.18
C ARG A 239 24.18 -4.56 6.18
N ALA A 240 24.85 -3.55 5.65
CA ALA A 240 24.45 -2.16 5.90
C ALA A 240 23.74 -1.48 4.71
N GLY A 241 22.57 -0.87 4.96
CA GLY A 241 21.95 0.09 4.04
C GLY A 241 21.28 -0.52 2.82
N ARG A 242 20.83 -1.78 2.92
CA ARG A 242 20.17 -2.45 1.80
C ARG A 242 18.77 -1.88 1.61
N ALA A 243 18.54 -1.21 0.49
CA ALA A 243 17.19 -0.81 0.08
C ALA A 243 16.24 -2.02 -0.07
N HIS A 244 16.76 -3.21 -0.39
CA HIS A 244 15.96 -4.43 -0.50
C HIS A 244 16.52 -5.55 0.38
N ARG A 245 15.64 -6.19 1.16
CA ARG A 245 15.99 -7.36 1.96
C ARG A 245 16.22 -8.59 1.07
N PRO A 246 17.16 -9.49 1.45
CA PRO A 246 17.38 -10.75 0.71
C PRO A 246 16.11 -11.58 0.60
N ASP A 247 15.38 -11.68 1.71
CA ASP A 247 14.04 -12.25 1.74
C ASP A 247 13.01 -11.12 1.53
N PRO A 248 12.30 -11.07 0.38
CA PRO A 248 11.18 -10.16 0.15
C PRO A 248 10.09 -10.23 1.21
N SER A 249 9.92 -11.42 1.81
CA SER A 249 8.83 -11.69 2.71
C SER A 249 9.10 -11.17 4.14
N TYR A 250 10.32 -10.68 4.40
CA TYR A 250 10.83 -10.36 5.73
C TYR A 250 10.06 -9.26 6.47
N ALA A 251 9.94 -8.08 5.86
CA ALA A 251 9.39 -6.89 6.53
C ALA A 251 7.86 -6.95 6.63
N GLN A 252 7.27 -6.31 7.63
CA GLN A 252 5.82 -6.23 7.80
C GLN A 252 5.35 -4.78 7.59
N PRO A 253 4.34 -4.51 6.76
CA PRO A 253 3.80 -3.17 6.61
C PRO A 253 3.14 -2.70 7.92
N SER A 254 3.06 -1.38 8.13
CA SER A 254 2.37 -0.85 9.31
C SER A 254 0.86 -1.07 9.23
N ALA A 255 0.18 -1.13 10.39
CA ALA A 255 -1.28 -1.23 10.44
C ALA A 255 -1.96 -0.05 9.71
N ARG A 256 -1.42 1.16 9.86
CA ARG A 256 -1.91 2.35 9.17
C ARG A 256 -1.84 2.20 7.65
N TYR A 257 -0.74 1.65 7.14
CA TYR A 257 -0.57 1.47 5.69
C TYR A 257 -1.43 0.33 5.16
N LEU A 258 -1.47 -0.82 5.84
CA LEU A 258 -2.33 -1.94 5.47
C LEU A 258 -3.80 -1.54 5.39
N ARG A 259 -4.23 -0.69 6.32
CA ARG A 259 -5.59 -0.15 6.30
C ARG A 259 -5.95 0.54 4.98
N LEU A 260 -5.00 1.22 4.34
CA LEU A 260 -5.26 1.83 3.02
C LEU A 260 -5.56 0.78 1.95
N LEU A 261 -4.89 -0.38 2.01
CA LEU A 261 -5.13 -1.45 1.06
C LEU A 261 -6.44 -2.17 1.37
N THR A 262 -6.74 -2.44 2.65
CA THR A 262 -7.98 -3.11 3.04
C THR A 262 -9.20 -2.24 2.80
N ASP A 263 -9.14 -0.96 3.19
CA ASP A 263 -10.26 -0.01 3.00
C ASP A 263 -10.49 0.21 1.49
N GLY A 264 -9.43 0.41 0.69
CA GLY A 264 -9.55 0.52 -0.77
C GLY A 264 -10.09 -0.75 -1.43
N ALA A 265 -9.68 -1.94 -0.95
CA ALA A 265 -10.23 -3.19 -1.46
C ALA A 265 -11.73 -3.36 -1.17
N ASP A 266 -12.20 -2.83 -0.02
CA ASP A 266 -13.62 -2.78 0.32
C ASP A 266 -14.38 -1.72 -0.48
N GLU A 267 -13.82 -0.52 -0.64
CA GLU A 267 -14.38 0.59 -1.44
C GLU A 267 -14.63 0.17 -2.90
N HIS A 268 -13.72 -0.64 -3.46
CA HIS A 268 -13.81 -1.14 -4.84
C HIS A 268 -14.50 -2.50 -4.97
N ASP A 269 -15.01 -3.07 -3.88
CA ASP A 269 -15.61 -4.41 -3.84
C ASP A 269 -14.75 -5.47 -4.57
N LEU A 270 -13.45 -5.48 -4.26
CA LEU A 270 -12.55 -6.51 -4.80
C LEU A 270 -13.02 -7.92 -4.35
N PRO A 271 -12.69 -8.98 -5.11
CA PRO A 271 -13.12 -10.34 -4.77
C PRO A 271 -12.86 -10.68 -3.31
N GLU A 272 -13.86 -11.25 -2.62
CA GLU A 272 -13.82 -11.58 -1.19
C GLU A 272 -12.56 -12.37 -0.82
N GLU A 273 -12.16 -13.33 -1.65
CA GLU A 273 -10.94 -14.10 -1.47
C GLU A 273 -9.69 -13.22 -1.33
N TYR A 274 -9.58 -12.16 -2.15
CA TYR A 274 -8.45 -11.24 -2.11
C TYR A 274 -8.54 -10.30 -0.90
N ARG A 275 -9.75 -9.84 -0.55
CA ARG A 275 -9.97 -9.03 0.66
C ARG A 275 -9.59 -9.78 1.92
N LEU A 276 -9.97 -11.05 2.02
CA LEU A 276 -9.57 -11.92 3.13
C LEU A 276 -8.06 -12.11 3.20
N TYR A 277 -7.40 -12.32 2.04
CA TYR A 277 -5.95 -12.34 1.97
C TYR A 277 -5.31 -11.06 2.52
N LEU A 278 -5.75 -9.88 2.08
CA LEU A 278 -5.20 -8.60 2.56
C LEU A 278 -5.39 -8.41 4.07
N ARG A 279 -6.54 -8.84 4.62
CA ARG A 279 -6.85 -8.77 6.06
C ARG A 279 -6.03 -9.76 6.90
N ASP A 280 -5.60 -10.89 6.33
CA ASP A 280 -4.72 -11.87 7.01
C ASP A 280 -3.26 -11.39 7.12
N ILE A 281 -2.89 -10.34 6.39
CA ILE A 281 -1.53 -9.78 6.49
C ILE A 281 -1.34 -9.15 7.86
N ARG A 282 -0.48 -9.76 8.67
CA ARG A 282 -0.08 -9.26 9.99
C ARG A 282 0.64 -7.90 9.86
N PRO A 283 0.14 -6.84 10.52
CA PRO A 283 0.85 -5.57 10.59
C PRO A 283 2.09 -5.66 11.48
N TYR A 284 3.07 -4.79 11.21
CA TYR A 284 4.18 -4.56 12.11
C TYR A 284 3.69 -3.98 13.45
N THR A 285 4.18 -4.55 14.55
CA THR A 285 3.92 -4.07 15.90
C THR A 285 5.20 -4.06 16.73
N VAL A 286 5.34 -3.02 17.55
CA VAL A 286 6.43 -2.92 18.53
C VAL A 286 6.07 -3.76 19.75
N THR A 287 6.84 -4.81 20.01
CA THR A 287 6.52 -5.82 21.03
C THR A 287 7.18 -5.59 22.39
N THR A 288 8.31 -4.87 22.44
CA THR A 288 9.11 -4.72 23.66
C THR A 288 9.35 -3.26 24.04
N ASN A 289 9.56 -2.99 25.34
CA ASN A 289 9.93 -1.65 25.81
C ASN A 289 11.29 -1.19 25.25
N ARG A 290 12.20 -2.14 24.99
CA ARG A 290 13.49 -1.90 24.36
C ARG A 290 13.33 -1.37 22.93
N GLN A 291 12.45 -1.99 22.14
CA GLN A 291 12.10 -1.49 20.81
C GLN A 291 11.40 -0.13 20.89
N ARG A 292 10.52 0.12 21.87
CA ARG A 292 9.88 1.44 22.06
C ARG A 292 10.90 2.54 22.34
N PHE A 293 11.90 2.26 23.19
CA PHE A 293 12.98 3.19 23.46
C PHE A 293 13.87 3.40 22.24
N GLY A 294 14.22 2.32 21.54
CA GLY A 294 14.95 2.39 20.26
C GLY A 294 14.21 3.19 19.19
N GLN A 295 12.91 2.99 19.06
CA GLN A 295 12.02 3.76 18.19
C GLN A 295 12.09 5.25 18.54
N PHE A 296 11.95 5.61 19.82
CA PHE A 296 12.04 7.01 20.26
C PHE A 296 13.38 7.65 19.89
N LEU A 297 14.50 6.97 20.19
CA LEU A 297 15.84 7.45 19.84
C LEU A 297 16.02 7.58 18.33
N PHE A 298 15.63 6.56 17.58
CA PHE A 298 15.76 6.53 16.13
C PHE A 298 14.99 7.67 15.47
N MET A 299 13.74 7.87 15.89
CA MET A 299 12.89 8.94 15.38
C MET A 299 13.44 10.31 15.76
N SER A 300 13.94 10.49 16.99
CA SER A 300 14.53 11.76 17.44
C SER A 300 15.76 12.15 16.63
N VAL A 301 16.55 11.18 16.17
CA VAL A 301 17.73 11.42 15.33
C VAL A 301 17.33 11.71 13.87
N TRP A 302 16.47 10.89 13.27
CA TRP A 302 16.25 10.92 11.83
C TRP A 302 15.10 11.82 11.38
N ILE A 303 14.00 11.91 12.13
CA ILE A 303 12.83 12.69 11.71
C ILE A 303 13.11 14.18 11.55
N PRO A 304 13.85 14.86 12.45
CA PRO A 304 14.18 16.26 12.22
C PRO A 304 14.94 16.48 10.91
N VAL A 305 15.86 15.57 10.55
CA VAL A 305 16.62 15.64 9.31
C VAL A 305 15.73 15.39 8.08
N VAL A 306 14.80 14.43 8.17
CA VAL A 306 13.78 14.18 7.14
C VAL A 306 12.87 15.40 6.97
N TYR A 307 12.48 16.08 8.05
CA TYR A 307 11.68 17.31 7.96
C TYR A 307 12.44 18.45 7.30
N VAL A 308 13.73 18.64 7.61
CA VAL A 308 14.57 19.60 6.90
C VAL A 308 14.60 19.28 5.41
N LEU A 309 14.74 18.01 5.05
CA LEU A 309 14.72 17.59 3.66
C LEU A 309 13.37 17.89 2.98
N ILE A 310 12.24 17.51 3.58
CA ILE A 310 10.89 17.83 3.06
C ILE A 310 10.70 19.36 2.93
N PHE A 311 11.20 20.13 3.89
CA PHE A 311 11.15 21.58 3.85
C PHE A 311 11.99 22.15 2.69
N MET A 312 13.20 21.63 2.47
CA MET A 312 14.02 21.97 1.29
C MET A 312 13.29 21.59 -0.01
N GLN A 313 12.59 20.46 -0.05
CA GLN A 313 11.78 20.06 -1.22
C GLN A 313 10.62 21.03 -1.47
N ARG A 314 10.06 21.66 -0.44
CA ARG A 314 9.04 22.71 -0.60
C ARG A 314 9.60 24.03 -1.10
N ILE A 315 10.82 24.40 -0.67
CA ILE A 315 11.46 25.67 -1.08
C ILE A 315 12.05 25.57 -2.48
N PHE A 316 12.83 24.51 -2.72
CA PHE A 316 13.57 24.30 -3.95
C PHE A 316 12.81 23.44 -4.95
N GLY A 317 11.66 22.89 -4.54
CA GLY A 317 10.74 22.24 -5.43
C GLY A 317 10.28 23.24 -6.48
N ASP A 318 10.25 22.82 -7.74
CA ASP A 318 9.62 23.62 -8.76
C ASP A 318 8.11 23.76 -8.49
N LYS A 319 7.43 24.64 -9.21
CA LYS A 319 5.95 24.78 -9.16
C LYS A 319 5.19 23.49 -9.53
N ARG A 320 5.92 22.41 -9.84
CA ARG A 320 5.47 21.15 -10.40
C ARG A 320 5.73 19.98 -9.42
N GLY A 321 6.23 20.28 -8.20
CA GLY A 321 6.43 19.31 -7.12
C GLY A 321 7.70 18.47 -7.23
N ARG A 322 8.60 18.78 -8.18
CA ARG A 322 9.88 18.06 -8.37
C ARG A 322 11.03 18.76 -7.67
N SER A 323 11.87 17.94 -7.04
CA SER A 323 13.08 18.40 -6.36
C SER A 323 14.28 18.47 -7.32
N PRO A 324 15.22 19.43 -7.14
CA PRO A 324 16.46 19.46 -7.93
C PRO A 324 17.27 18.18 -7.78
N LYS A 325 18.06 17.81 -8.81
CA LYS A 325 18.86 16.57 -8.82
C LYS A 325 19.74 16.41 -7.57
N TRP A 326 20.36 17.48 -7.09
CA TRP A 326 21.19 17.43 -5.88
C TRP A 326 20.38 17.07 -4.63
N LEU A 327 19.11 17.51 -4.55
CA LEU A 327 18.22 17.24 -3.44
C LEU A 327 17.67 15.81 -3.50
N ILE A 328 17.43 15.27 -4.70
CA ILE A 328 17.12 13.86 -4.91
C ILE A 328 18.28 12.97 -4.44
N GLU A 329 19.53 13.27 -4.83
CA GLU A 329 20.70 12.50 -4.39
C GLU A 329 20.97 12.65 -2.89
N ALA A 330 20.75 13.84 -2.32
CA ALA A 330 20.81 14.06 -0.88
C ALA A 330 19.76 13.22 -0.15
N SER A 331 18.53 13.12 -0.68
CA SER A 331 17.46 12.28 -0.14
C SER A 331 17.86 10.81 -0.14
N ARG A 332 18.32 10.30 -1.29
CA ARG A 332 18.81 8.93 -1.44
C ARG A 332 19.94 8.61 -0.46
N THR A 333 20.91 9.51 -0.33
CA THR A 333 22.02 9.38 0.62
C THR A 333 21.53 9.35 2.07
N LEU A 334 20.56 10.21 2.41
CA LEU A 334 19.97 10.27 3.74
C LEU A 334 19.30 8.94 4.11
N PHE A 335 18.40 8.43 3.26
CA PHE A 335 17.70 7.17 3.49
C PHE A 335 18.67 5.98 3.57
N ASN A 336 19.71 5.94 2.72
CA ASN A 336 20.75 4.90 2.78
C ASN A 336 21.50 4.93 4.12
N ARG A 337 21.86 6.11 4.63
CA ARG A 337 22.53 6.26 5.94
C ARG A 337 21.60 5.90 7.10
N MET A 338 20.34 6.28 7.02
CA MET A 338 19.31 5.91 7.99
C MET A 338 19.22 4.38 8.11
N TRP A 339 19.07 3.67 6.99
CA TRP A 339 19.05 2.21 6.97
C TRP A 339 20.37 1.57 7.40
N ALA A 340 21.52 2.15 7.02
CA ALA A 340 22.83 1.66 7.48
C ALA A 340 22.97 1.78 9.00
N SER A 341 22.52 2.87 9.61
CA SER A 341 22.51 3.04 11.08
C SER A 341 21.57 2.05 11.76
N TYR A 342 20.42 1.75 11.13
CA TYR A 342 19.49 0.77 11.64
C TYR A 342 20.10 -0.64 11.63
N ASP A 343 20.60 -1.07 10.48
CA ASP A 343 21.15 -2.41 10.28
C ASP A 343 22.44 -2.65 11.08
N GLY A 344 23.27 -1.62 11.24
CA GLY A 344 24.57 -1.73 11.89
C GLY A 344 24.56 -1.48 13.40
N PHE A 345 23.47 -0.94 13.96
CA PHE A 345 23.43 -0.54 15.37
C PHE A 345 22.05 -0.73 16.00
N PHE A 346 21.01 -0.07 15.47
CA PHE A 346 19.72 -0.04 16.19
C PHE A 346 19.04 -1.41 16.25
N LYS A 347 19.09 -2.21 15.19
CA LYS A 347 18.43 -3.51 15.17
C LYS A 347 18.99 -4.45 16.25
N ASP A 348 20.31 -4.54 16.32
CA ASP A 348 21.00 -5.41 17.29
C ASP A 348 20.83 -4.89 18.72
N LEU A 349 20.83 -3.56 18.89
CA LEU A 349 20.74 -2.94 20.21
C LEU A 349 19.31 -2.71 20.71
N PHE A 350 18.29 -2.65 19.86
CA PHE A 350 16.93 -2.33 20.30
C PHE A 350 15.87 -3.34 19.87
N GLY A 351 16.22 -4.30 19.02
CA GLY A 351 15.31 -5.30 18.46
C GLY A 351 14.86 -4.95 17.05
N ASP A 352 14.03 -5.83 16.47
CA ASP A 352 13.64 -5.70 15.07
C ASP A 352 12.63 -4.56 14.87
N GLY A 353 12.99 -3.60 14.03
CA GLY A 353 12.13 -2.48 13.63
C GLY A 353 11.38 -2.71 12.33
N GLU A 354 11.48 -3.89 11.72
CA GLU A 354 10.85 -4.22 10.43
C GLU A 354 9.81 -5.32 10.53
N ARG A 355 9.92 -6.19 11.53
CA ARG A 355 8.94 -7.23 11.83
C ARG A 355 8.67 -7.33 13.32
N THR A 356 7.45 -7.73 13.64
CA THR A 356 7.02 -8.11 14.98
C THR A 356 7.87 -9.28 15.47
N MET A 357 8.48 -9.14 16.66
CA MET A 357 9.31 -10.20 17.25
C MET A 357 8.42 -11.27 17.89
N GLU A 358 8.68 -12.53 17.59
CA GLU A 358 7.98 -13.65 18.22
C GLU A 358 8.42 -13.81 19.70
N PRO A 359 7.59 -14.40 20.57
CA PRO A 359 7.90 -14.50 22.00
C PRO A 359 9.23 -15.18 22.33
N ASP A 360 9.65 -16.17 21.54
CA ASP A 360 10.94 -16.86 21.70
C ASP A 360 12.13 -15.97 21.31
N GLU A 361 11.98 -15.12 20.30
CA GLU A 361 12.99 -14.12 19.94
C GLU A 361 13.15 -13.05 21.03
N GLN A 362 12.06 -12.68 21.70
CA GLN A 362 12.09 -11.72 22.82
C GLN A 362 12.93 -12.24 24.01
N LEU A 363 12.98 -13.56 24.22
CA LEU A 363 13.70 -14.21 25.32
C LEU A 363 15.21 -14.40 25.08
N ILE A 364 15.70 -14.27 23.83
CA ILE A 364 17.12 -14.44 23.48
C ILE A 364 17.90 -13.13 23.69
N PHE A 365 17.25 -11.97 23.49
CA PHE A 365 17.89 -10.66 23.64
C PHE A 365 18.23 -10.16 25.06
N PRO A 366 17.70 -10.68 26.20
CA PRO A 366 18.17 -10.27 27.52
C PRO A 366 19.56 -10.83 27.88
N TYR A 367 20.07 -11.82 27.15
CA TYR A 367 21.34 -12.49 27.50
C TYR A 367 22.60 -11.91 26.83
N ASN A 368 22.46 -11.06 25.82
CA ASN A 368 23.61 -10.56 25.04
C ASN A 368 24.28 -9.29 25.59
N ASN A 369 23.94 -8.85 26.80
CA ASN A 369 24.57 -7.70 27.48
C ASN A 369 25.56 -8.12 28.59
N ARG A 370 26.13 -9.32 28.52
CA ARG A 370 27.31 -9.72 29.32
C ARG A 370 28.45 -10.14 28.40
N ALA A 371 29.22 -9.16 27.96
CA ALA A 371 30.61 -9.32 27.55
C ALA A 371 31.35 -8.01 27.87
#